data_AF-A0A538I881-F1
#
_entry.id   AF-A0A538I881-F1
#
_cell.length_a   1.000
_cell.length_b   1.000
_cell.length_c   1.000
_cell.angle_alpha   90.00
_cell.angle_beta   90.00
_cell.angle_gamma   90.00
#
_symmetry.space_group_name_H-M   'P 1'
#
loop_
_entity.id
_entity.type
_entity.pdbx_description
1 polymer ?
#
loop_
_entity_poly.entity_id
_entity_poly.type
_entity_poly.pdbx_seq_one_letter_code
_entity_poly.pdbx_strand_id
1 'polypeptide(L)'
;MADTAKRAAVATLVIGGIVVTALALWKLKLVIALLFFAFILAASMRPGIEALHRRRVPRSIGLAIHYFVIAGVVALLLWLVVPRAIDQVQSALQGDTKAHIHREAKNSKGVKHAILTAVDKRLRHLPKAGAVVPRAASITLKAFEILIGIFFTFACAAYWTFERGRTIDFVTSLFPRP
;
A
#
# COMPACT_ATOMS: atom_id res chain seq x y z
N MET A 1 47.05 -19.22 -20.74
CA MET A 1 46.33 -19.34 -19.45
C MET A 1 45.86 -17.98 -18.89
N ALA A 2 46.62 -16.88 -19.04
CA ALA A 2 46.20 -15.56 -18.58
C ALA A 2 44.91 -15.04 -19.28
N ASP A 3 44.78 -15.24 -20.59
CA ASP A 3 43.59 -14.80 -21.35
C ASP A 3 42.31 -15.55 -20.97
N THR A 4 42.41 -16.86 -20.72
CA THR A 4 41.28 -17.68 -20.26
C THR A 4 40.84 -17.24 -18.86
N ALA A 5 41.78 -16.95 -17.97
CA ALA A 5 41.48 -16.43 -16.63
C ALA A 5 40.85 -15.02 -16.70
N LYS A 6 41.36 -14.12 -17.54
CA LYS A 6 40.81 -12.78 -17.74
C LYS A 6 39.40 -12.82 -18.31
N ARG A 7 39.15 -13.65 -19.33
CA ARG A 7 37.80 -13.83 -19.91
C ARG A 7 36.83 -14.43 -18.90
N ALA A 8 37.26 -15.43 -18.11
CA ALA A 8 36.44 -16.02 -17.07
C ALA A 8 36.09 -14.99 -15.96
N ALA A 9 37.05 -14.15 -15.55
CA ALA A 9 36.83 -13.10 -14.58
C ALA A 9 35.83 -12.04 -15.08
N VAL A 10 36.00 -11.58 -16.33
CA VAL A 10 35.07 -10.62 -16.96
C VAL A 10 33.68 -11.22 -17.12
N ALA A 11 33.56 -12.46 -17.60
CA ALA A 11 32.27 -13.13 -17.76
C ALA A 11 31.56 -13.30 -16.40
N THR A 12 32.28 -13.72 -15.36
CA THR A 12 31.73 -13.86 -14.01
C THR A 12 31.29 -12.51 -13.44
N LEU A 13 32.06 -11.44 -13.68
CA LEU A 13 31.72 -10.09 -13.24
C LEU A 13 30.47 -9.56 -13.95
N VAL A 14 30.36 -9.77 -15.26
CA VAL A 14 29.18 -9.36 -16.03
C VAL A 14 27.94 -10.13 -15.60
N ILE A 15 28.02 -11.46 -15.52
CA ILE A 15 26.90 -12.32 -15.08
C ILE A 15 26.51 -11.97 -13.65
N GLY A 16 27.49 -11.88 -12.75
CA GLY A 16 27.28 -11.47 -11.36
C GLY A 16 26.63 -10.09 -11.26
N GLY A 17 27.09 -9.13 -12.04
CA GLY A 17 26.51 -7.78 -12.11
C GLY A 17 25.06 -7.77 -12.58
N ILE A 18 24.74 -8.57 -13.62
CA ILE A 18 23.36 -8.72 -14.11
C ILE A 18 22.47 -9.32 -13.02
N VAL A 19 22.93 -10.40 -12.35
CA VAL A 19 22.16 -11.06 -11.28
C VAL A 19 21.93 -10.11 -10.11
N VAL A 20 22.97 -9.42 -9.65
CA VAL A 20 22.86 -8.44 -8.56
C VAL A 20 21.89 -7.31 -8.94
N THR A 21 21.98 -6.79 -10.16
CA THR A 21 21.08 -5.73 -10.65
C THR A 21 19.63 -6.22 -10.71
N ALA A 22 19.40 -7.43 -11.25
CA ALA A 22 18.08 -8.03 -11.30
C ALA A 22 17.48 -8.24 -9.91
N LEU A 23 18.28 -8.72 -8.95
CA LEU A 23 17.86 -8.87 -7.55
C LEU A 23 17.58 -7.52 -6.88
N ALA A 24 18.41 -6.50 -7.14
CA ALA A 24 18.21 -5.15 -6.64
C ALA A 24 16.89 -4.56 -7.16
N LEU A 25 16.64 -4.65 -8.47
CA LEU A 25 15.38 -4.23 -9.10
C LEU A 25 14.18 -5.01 -8.54
N TRP A 26 14.34 -6.31 -8.29
CA TRP A 26 13.29 -7.13 -7.67
C TRP A 26 12.94 -6.67 -6.25
N LYS A 27 13.94 -6.31 -5.44
CA LYS A 27 13.74 -5.76 -4.10
C LYS A 27 13.12 -4.37 -4.13
N LEU A 28 13.47 -3.55 -5.13
CA LEU A 28 12.95 -2.19 -5.30
C LEU A 28 11.64 -2.13 -6.09
N LYS A 29 11.09 -3.24 -6.58
CA LYS A 29 9.89 -3.24 -7.44
C LYS A 29 8.73 -2.41 -6.89
N LEU A 30 8.53 -2.42 -5.57
CA LEU A 30 7.50 -1.64 -4.90
C LEU A 30 7.80 -0.13 -4.97
N VAL A 31 9.03 0.27 -4.63
CA VAL A 31 9.46 1.68 -4.69
C VAL A 31 9.43 2.19 -6.13
N ILE A 32 9.91 1.39 -7.09
CA ILE A 32 9.87 1.71 -8.52
C ILE A 32 8.42 1.88 -8.97
N ALA A 33 7.51 0.97 -8.60
CA ALA A 33 6.10 1.09 -8.92
C ALA A 33 5.47 2.37 -8.31
N LEU A 34 5.79 2.70 -7.05
CA LEU A 34 5.33 3.94 -6.41
C LEU A 34 5.88 5.19 -7.10
N LEU A 35 7.15 5.18 -7.54
CA LEU A 35 7.75 6.27 -8.31
C LEU A 35 7.07 6.45 -9.68
N PHE A 36 6.85 5.36 -10.42
CA PHE A 36 6.11 5.41 -11.67
C PHE A 36 4.70 5.93 -11.46
N PHE A 37 4.01 5.45 -10.43
CA PHE A 37 2.68 5.93 -10.09
C PHE A 37 2.69 7.43 -9.72
N ALA A 38 3.69 7.90 -8.98
CA ALA A 38 3.89 9.32 -8.68
C ALA A 38 4.08 10.16 -9.95
N PHE A 39 4.85 9.67 -10.94
CA PHE A 39 5.00 10.34 -12.23
C PHE A 39 3.70 10.37 -13.04
N ILE A 40 2.91 9.29 -13.02
CA ILE A 40 1.60 9.24 -13.67
C ILE A 40 0.67 10.28 -13.02
N LEU A 41 0.61 10.34 -11.69
CA LEU A 41 -0.16 11.34 -10.95
C LEU A 41 0.30 12.76 -11.29
N ALA A 42 1.61 13.02 -11.27
CA ALA A 42 2.15 14.32 -11.64
C ALA A 42 1.78 14.73 -13.07
N ALA A 43 1.87 13.80 -14.02
CA ALA A 43 1.51 14.02 -15.41
C ALA A 43 0.01 14.29 -15.59
N SER A 44 -0.85 13.59 -14.84
CA SER A 44 -2.31 13.75 -14.92
C SER A 44 -2.80 15.05 -14.29
N MET A 45 -2.18 15.51 -13.19
CA MET A 45 -2.53 16.78 -12.53
C MET A 45 -2.00 18.00 -13.28
N ARG A 46 -0.90 17.86 -14.03
CA ARG A 46 -0.26 18.96 -14.77
C ARG A 46 -1.21 19.84 -15.59
N PRO A 47 -2.11 19.30 -16.46
CA PRO A 47 -3.04 20.14 -17.21
C PRO A 47 -3.95 20.98 -16.30
N GLY A 48 -4.41 20.41 -15.18
CA GLY A 48 -5.22 21.13 -14.20
C GLY A 48 -4.44 22.21 -13.45
N ILE A 49 -3.22 21.91 -13.02
CA ILE A 49 -2.33 22.87 -12.34
C ILE A 49 -1.99 24.04 -13.28
N GLU A 50 -1.67 23.77 -14.54
CA GLU A 50 -1.35 24.82 -15.52
C GLU A 50 -2.59 25.63 -15.91
N ALA A 51 -3.78 25.01 -15.97
CA ALA A 51 -5.04 25.73 -16.17
C ALA A 51 -5.34 26.70 -15.01
N LEU A 52 -5.07 26.29 -13.78
CA LEU A 52 -5.16 27.17 -12.60
C LEU A 52 -4.11 28.27 -12.64
N HIS A 53 -2.89 27.96 -13.10
CA HIS A 53 -1.82 28.93 -13.24
C HIS A 53 -2.15 30.05 -14.23
N ARG A 54 -2.75 29.71 -15.38
CA ARG A 54 -3.28 30.70 -16.33
C ARG A 54 -4.35 31.61 -15.73
N ARG A 55 -5.05 31.17 -14.68
CA ARG A 55 -6.02 31.97 -13.92
C ARG A 55 -5.40 32.73 -12.73
N ARG A 56 -4.07 32.93 -12.75
CA ARG A 56 -3.27 33.60 -11.70
C ARG A 56 -3.18 32.85 -10.36
N VAL A 57 -3.45 31.55 -10.33
CA VAL A 57 -3.23 30.72 -9.13
C VAL A 57 -1.78 30.22 -9.12
N PRO A 58 -1.02 30.39 -8.02
CA PRO A 58 0.32 29.81 -7.88
C PRO A 58 0.30 28.28 -8.09
N ARG A 59 1.33 27.73 -8.74
CA ARG A 59 1.42 26.27 -9.00
C ARG A 59 1.34 25.43 -7.73
N SER A 60 1.87 25.93 -6.61
CA SER A 60 1.78 25.29 -5.28
C SER A 60 0.34 25.15 -4.79
N ILE A 61 -0.47 26.21 -4.93
CA ILE A 61 -1.89 26.20 -4.60
C ILE A 61 -2.64 25.28 -5.57
N GLY A 62 -2.30 25.32 -6.86
CA GLY A 62 -2.87 24.41 -7.84
C GLY A 62 -2.67 22.94 -7.47
N LEU A 63 -1.46 22.57 -7.03
CA LEU A 63 -1.16 21.22 -6.54
C LEU A 63 -1.95 20.88 -5.27
N ALA A 64 -1.99 21.79 -4.29
CA ALA A 64 -2.73 21.59 -3.05
C ALA A 64 -4.22 21.33 -3.33
N ILE A 65 -4.84 22.10 -4.23
CA ILE A 65 -6.23 21.89 -4.65
C ILE A 65 -6.43 20.47 -5.19
N HIS A 66 -5.53 19.97 -6.06
CA HIS A 66 -5.66 18.60 -6.58
C HIS A 66 -5.54 17.56 -5.47
N TYR A 67 -4.64 17.76 -4.49
CA TYR A 67 -4.50 16.84 -3.36
C TYR A 67 -5.74 16.83 -2.47
N PHE A 68 -6.32 18.00 -2.21
CA PHE A 68 -7.59 18.11 -1.47
C PHE A 68 -8.75 17.47 -2.22
N VAL A 69 -8.84 17.65 -3.55
CA VAL A 69 -9.88 17.03 -4.36
C VAL A 69 -9.75 15.50 -4.34
N ILE A 70 -8.53 14.97 -4.55
CA ILE A 70 -8.29 13.52 -4.51
C ILE A 70 -8.61 12.96 -3.12
N ALA A 71 -8.13 13.60 -2.06
CA ALA A 71 -8.40 13.19 -0.69
C ALA A 71 -9.90 13.24 -0.38
N GLY A 72 -10.61 14.28 -0.83
CA GLY A 72 -12.05 14.43 -0.67
C GLY A 72 -12.83 13.34 -1.40
N VAL A 73 -12.45 13.01 -2.64
CA VAL A 73 -13.06 11.91 -3.41
C VAL A 73 -12.82 10.57 -2.71
N VAL A 74 -11.59 10.29 -2.25
CA VAL A 74 -11.29 9.05 -1.52
C VAL A 74 -12.07 8.99 -0.21
N ALA A 75 -12.11 10.08 0.56
CA ALA A 75 -12.88 10.15 1.82
C ALA A 75 -14.37 9.94 1.58
N LEU A 76 -14.94 10.53 0.53
CA LEU A 76 -16.34 10.34 0.14
C LEU A 76 -16.63 8.89 -0.23
N LEU A 77 -15.77 8.26 -1.03
CA LEU A 77 -15.90 6.85 -1.40
C LEU A 77 -15.81 5.94 -0.16
N LEU A 78 -14.84 6.18 0.72
CA LEU A 78 -14.71 5.42 1.98
C LEU A 78 -15.94 5.62 2.86
N TRP A 79 -16.45 6.85 2.97
CA TRP A 79 -17.67 7.12 3.74
C TRP A 79 -18.90 6.38 3.21
N LEU A 80 -19.00 6.17 1.90
CA LEU A 80 -20.10 5.41 1.29
C LEU A 80 -19.91 3.88 1.40
N VAL A 81 -18.68 3.39 1.29
CA VAL A 81 -18.38 1.95 1.20
C VAL A 81 -18.12 1.31 2.56
N VAL A 82 -17.35 1.97 3.43
CA VAL A 82 -16.88 1.41 4.71
C VAL A 82 -18.05 1.05 5.65
N PRO A 83 -19.07 1.90 5.87
CA PRO A 83 -20.18 1.54 6.76
C PRO A 83 -20.91 0.29 6.29
N ARG A 84 -21.21 0.20 4.98
CA ARG A 84 -21.87 -0.97 4.39
C ARG A 84 -21.04 -2.24 4.54
N ALA A 85 -19.73 -2.14 4.35
CA ALA A 85 -18.83 -3.28 4.53
C ALA A 85 -18.79 -3.73 6.01
N ILE A 86 -18.78 -2.79 6.95
CA ILE A 86 -18.83 -3.10 8.39
C ILE A 86 -20.17 -3.76 8.75
N ASP A 87 -21.30 -3.21 8.28
CA ASP A 87 -22.63 -3.77 8.53
C ASP A 87 -22.77 -5.19 7.96
N GLN A 88 -22.21 -5.44 6.78
CA GLN A 88 -22.17 -6.78 6.14
C GLN A 88 -21.37 -7.78 6.97
N VAL A 89 -20.17 -7.40 7.41
CA VAL A 89 -19.33 -8.26 8.25
C VAL A 89 -20.00 -8.51 9.60
N GLN A 90 -20.57 -7.47 10.22
CA GLN A 90 -21.25 -7.58 11.50
C GLN A 90 -22.50 -8.47 11.41
N SER A 91 -23.29 -8.33 10.34
CA SER A 91 -24.47 -9.17 10.09
C SER A 91 -24.09 -10.64 9.90
N ALA A 92 -23.01 -10.93 9.15
CA ALA A 92 -22.51 -12.29 8.99
C ALA A 92 -21.99 -12.91 10.30
N LEU A 93 -21.36 -12.09 11.16
CA LEU A 93 -20.84 -12.55 12.44
C LEU A 93 -21.91 -12.69 13.54
N GLN A 94 -23.00 -11.89 13.47
CA GLN A 94 -24.05 -11.87 14.51
C GLN A 94 -25.28 -12.71 14.14
N GLY A 95 -25.60 -12.85 12.85
CA GLY A 95 -26.84 -13.43 12.34
C GLY A 95 -27.06 -14.91 12.67
N ASP A 96 -26.01 -15.73 12.60
CA ASP A 96 -26.17 -17.20 12.77
C ASP A 96 -25.74 -17.72 14.14
N THR A 97 -24.87 -16.99 14.87
CA THR A 97 -24.24 -17.56 16.07
C THR A 97 -25.08 -17.37 17.34
N LYS A 98 -25.70 -16.20 17.57
CA LYS A 98 -26.41 -15.96 18.85
C LYS A 98 -27.83 -16.55 18.88
N ALA A 99 -28.58 -16.48 17.78
CA ALA A 99 -29.97 -16.93 17.73
C ALA A 99 -30.11 -18.47 17.78
N HIS A 100 -29.24 -19.21 17.07
CA HIS A 100 -29.24 -20.66 17.11
C HIS A 100 -28.77 -21.22 18.46
N ILE A 101 -27.76 -20.62 19.09
CA ILE A 101 -27.28 -21.03 20.42
C ILE A 101 -28.36 -20.86 21.49
N HIS A 102 -29.16 -19.78 21.44
CA HIS A 102 -30.21 -19.52 22.43
C HIS A 102 -31.45 -20.40 22.24
N ARG A 103 -31.83 -20.72 20.99
CA ARG A 103 -32.96 -21.62 20.70
C ARG A 103 -32.65 -23.08 21.02
N GLU A 104 -31.43 -23.54 20.77
CA GLU A 104 -30.98 -24.87 21.20
C GLU A 104 -30.71 -24.97 22.72
N ALA A 105 -30.64 -23.85 23.46
CA ALA A 105 -30.38 -23.87 24.90
C ALA A 105 -31.62 -24.24 25.71
N LYS A 106 -32.82 -23.94 25.18
CA LYS A 106 -34.08 -24.18 25.88
C LYS A 106 -34.58 -25.63 25.80
N ASN A 107 -34.08 -26.43 24.85
CA ASN A 107 -34.63 -27.78 24.57
C ASN A 107 -33.66 -28.96 24.72
N SER A 108 -32.47 -28.81 25.30
CA SER A 108 -31.51 -29.93 25.34
C SER A 108 -30.94 -30.20 26.74
N LYS A 109 -31.62 -31.08 27.50
CA LYS A 109 -31.02 -31.83 28.60
C LYS A 109 -30.20 -32.97 27.99
N GLY A 110 -28.88 -32.95 28.15
CA GLY A 110 -28.04 -34.14 27.92
C GLY A 110 -26.80 -33.94 27.04
N VAL A 111 -26.93 -33.36 25.85
CA VAL A 111 -25.80 -33.28 24.89
C VAL A 111 -25.04 -31.96 24.98
N LYS A 112 -25.73 -30.86 25.32
CA LYS A 112 -25.16 -29.52 25.37
C LYS A 112 -24.10 -29.36 26.48
N HIS A 113 -24.26 -30.07 27.60
CA HIS A 113 -23.27 -30.05 28.67
C HIS A 113 -21.97 -30.76 28.26
N ALA A 114 -22.07 -31.87 27.50
CA ALA A 114 -20.94 -32.61 26.96
C ALA A 114 -20.19 -31.81 25.87
N ILE A 115 -20.91 -31.13 24.99
CA ILE A 115 -20.29 -30.27 23.96
C ILE A 115 -19.67 -29.03 24.60
N LEU A 116 -20.34 -28.38 25.56
CA LEU A 116 -19.78 -27.22 26.25
C LEU A 116 -18.55 -27.57 27.08
N THR A 117 -18.52 -28.72 27.76
CA THR A 117 -17.32 -29.18 28.48
C THR A 117 -16.20 -29.61 27.54
N ALA A 118 -16.51 -30.22 26.39
CA ALA A 118 -15.50 -30.55 25.37
C ALA A 118 -14.89 -29.29 24.72
N VAL A 119 -15.72 -28.28 24.42
CA VAL A 119 -15.29 -26.99 23.88
C VAL A 119 -14.49 -26.21 24.92
N ASP A 120 -14.93 -26.18 26.16
CA ASP A 120 -14.23 -25.52 27.27
C ASP A 120 -12.89 -26.22 27.61
N LYS A 121 -12.82 -27.55 27.52
CA LYS A 121 -11.56 -28.31 27.68
C LYS A 121 -10.59 -28.08 26.51
N ARG A 122 -11.12 -27.85 25.30
CA ARG A 122 -10.34 -27.47 24.09
C ARG A 122 -9.89 -26.00 24.12
N LEU A 123 -10.72 -25.10 24.64
CA LEU A 123 -10.41 -23.67 24.85
C LEU A 123 -9.34 -23.47 25.91
N ARG A 124 -9.32 -24.30 26.96
CA ARG A 124 -8.26 -24.29 27.98
C ARG A 124 -6.89 -24.80 27.49
N HIS A 125 -6.84 -25.45 26.32
CA HIS A 125 -5.60 -25.85 25.63
C HIS A 125 -5.19 -24.88 24.50
N LEU A 126 -5.93 -23.78 24.31
CA LEU A 126 -5.44 -22.73 23.41
C LEU A 126 -4.35 -21.92 24.12
N PRO A 127 -3.22 -21.64 23.44
CA PRO A 127 -2.14 -20.87 24.01
C PRO A 127 -2.69 -19.54 24.54
N LYS A 128 -2.34 -19.23 25.79
CA LYS A 128 -2.72 -18.02 26.54
C LYS A 128 -2.58 -16.78 25.66
N ALA A 129 -3.40 -15.77 25.97
CA ALA A 129 -3.62 -14.47 25.33
C ALA A 129 -2.41 -13.61 24.84
N GLY A 130 -1.19 -14.13 24.75
CA GLY A 130 -0.03 -13.51 24.09
C GLY A 130 -0.05 -13.58 22.55
N ALA A 131 -0.97 -14.34 21.93
CA ALA A 131 -1.08 -14.44 20.47
C ALA A 131 -1.91 -13.31 19.80
N VAL A 132 -2.50 -12.41 20.59
CA VAL A 132 -3.32 -11.29 20.07
C VAL A 132 -2.47 -10.03 19.85
N VAL A 133 -1.40 -9.86 20.64
CA VAL A 133 -0.44 -8.75 20.52
C VAL A 133 0.25 -8.68 19.14
N PRO A 134 0.76 -9.78 18.53
CA PRO A 134 1.40 -9.70 17.22
C PRO A 134 0.44 -9.36 16.07
N ARG A 135 -0.88 -9.58 16.22
CA ARG A 135 -1.86 -9.17 15.19
C ARG A 135 -2.15 -7.68 15.23
N ALA A 136 -2.37 -7.10 16.42
CA ALA A 136 -2.59 -5.66 16.54
C ALA A 136 -1.35 -4.87 16.11
N ALA A 137 -0.15 -5.32 16.51
CA ALA A 137 1.11 -4.68 16.12
C ALA A 137 1.35 -4.76 14.60
N SER A 138 1.09 -5.91 13.96
CA SER A 138 1.28 -6.05 12.51
C SER A 138 0.30 -5.22 11.68
N ILE A 139 -0.94 -5.04 12.15
CA ILE A 139 -1.92 -4.15 11.50
C ILE A 139 -1.43 -2.70 11.55
N THR A 140 -0.99 -2.22 12.72
CA THR A 140 -0.49 -0.84 12.87
C THR A 140 0.77 -0.62 12.02
N LEU A 141 1.72 -1.55 12.04
CA LEU A 141 2.91 -1.47 11.18
C LEU A 141 2.55 -1.43 9.70
N LYS A 142 1.58 -2.25 9.27
CA LYS A 142 1.14 -2.24 7.87
C LYS A 142 0.43 -0.94 7.49
N ALA A 143 -0.42 -0.42 8.37
CA ALA A 143 -1.07 0.87 8.16
C ALA A 143 -0.04 2.01 8.04
N PHE A 144 1.00 1.99 8.90
CA PHE A 144 2.09 2.96 8.85
C PHE A 144 2.92 2.84 7.56
N GLU A 145 3.25 1.62 7.12
CA GLU A 145 3.93 1.36 5.85
C GLU A 145 3.11 1.92 4.66
N ILE A 146 1.81 1.68 4.64
CA ILE A 146 0.90 2.20 3.61
C ILE A 146 0.87 3.73 3.65
N LEU A 147 0.76 4.33 4.84
CA LEU A 147 0.74 5.79 5.00
C LEU A 147 2.05 6.43 4.50
N ILE A 148 3.19 5.84 4.83
CA ILE A 148 4.49 6.26 4.31
C ILE A 148 4.53 6.12 2.79
N GLY A 149 4.04 5.01 2.23
CA GLY A 149 3.99 4.79 0.78
C GLY A 149 3.13 5.83 0.06
N ILE A 150 1.96 6.16 0.64
CA ILE A 150 1.09 7.23 0.15
C ILE A 150 1.82 8.58 0.21
N PHE A 151 2.40 8.93 1.36
CA PHE A 151 3.15 10.16 1.55
C PHE A 151 4.32 10.27 0.56
N PHE A 152 5.12 9.22 0.43
CA PHE A 152 6.24 9.12 -0.52
C PHE A 152 5.76 9.36 -1.95
N THR A 153 4.67 8.72 -2.36
CA THR A 153 4.09 8.88 -3.69
C THR A 153 3.69 10.33 -3.95
N PHE A 154 2.94 10.95 -3.04
CA PHE A 154 2.51 12.34 -3.19
C PHE A 154 3.69 13.32 -3.10
N ALA A 155 4.71 13.05 -2.28
CA ALA A 155 5.92 13.85 -2.21
C ALA A 155 6.72 13.78 -3.52
N CYS A 156 6.91 12.59 -4.09
CA CYS A 156 7.57 12.40 -5.38
C CYS A 156 6.79 13.04 -6.52
N ALA A 157 5.45 12.94 -6.51
CA ALA A 157 4.60 13.57 -7.52
C ALA A 157 4.70 15.10 -7.44
N ALA A 158 4.69 15.66 -6.22
CA ALA A 158 4.87 17.09 -5.98
C ALA A 158 6.24 17.58 -6.47
N TYR A 159 7.30 16.88 -6.04
CA TYR A 159 8.67 17.18 -6.43
C TYR A 159 8.83 17.16 -7.95
N TRP A 160 8.37 16.09 -8.62
CA TRP A 160 8.45 15.98 -10.07
C TRP A 160 7.66 17.07 -10.78
N THR A 161 6.49 17.46 -10.27
CA THR A 161 5.67 18.52 -10.84
C THR A 161 6.42 19.87 -10.87
N PHE A 162 7.19 20.17 -9.84
CA PHE A 162 7.97 21.42 -9.76
C PHE A 162 9.34 21.32 -10.46
N GLU A 163 10.03 20.20 -10.32
CA GLU A 163 11.42 20.04 -10.75
C GLU A 163 11.59 19.73 -12.24
N ARG A 164 10.57 19.12 -12.86
CA ARG A 164 10.66 18.59 -14.22
C ARG A 164 11.20 19.59 -15.24
N GLY A 165 10.86 20.88 -15.13
CA GLY A 165 11.40 21.92 -16.00
C GLY A 165 12.92 21.96 -15.96
N ARG A 166 13.49 22.13 -14.75
CA ARG A 166 14.94 22.12 -14.51
C ARG A 166 15.60 20.83 -14.96
N THR A 167 14.95 19.68 -14.73
CA THR A 167 15.48 18.38 -15.17
C THR A 167 15.53 18.28 -16.70
N ILE A 168 14.48 18.72 -17.40
CA ILE A 168 14.45 18.73 -18.88
C ILE A 168 15.51 19.70 -19.42
N ASP A 169 15.62 20.89 -18.84
CA ASP A 169 16.62 21.89 -19.26
C ASP A 169 18.05 21.35 -19.05
N PHE A 170 18.30 20.67 -17.93
CA PHE A 170 19.57 20.02 -17.66
C PHE A 170 19.88 18.91 -18.67
N VAL A 171 18.93 18.00 -18.91
CA VAL A 171 19.14 16.90 -19.87
C VAL A 171 19.35 17.43 -21.29
N THR A 172 18.57 18.43 -21.71
CA THR A 172 18.71 19.05 -23.03
C THR A 172 19.99 19.86 -23.17
N SER A 173 20.58 20.37 -22.08
CA SER A 173 21.89 21.04 -22.12
C SER A 173 23.07 20.09 -22.39
N LEU A 174 22.90 18.78 -22.17
CA LEU A 174 23.92 17.77 -22.46
C LEU A 174 23.94 17.36 -23.94
N PHE A 175 22.91 17.70 -24.71
CA PHE A 175 22.85 17.42 -26.14
C PHE A 175 23.20 18.69 -26.94
N PRO A 176 23.92 18.56 -28.07
CA PRO A 176 24.15 19.69 -28.97
C PRO A 176 22.80 20.24 -29.43
N ARG A 177 22.58 21.54 -29.22
CA ARG A 177 21.41 22.22 -29.79
C ARG A 177 21.62 22.32 -31.31
N PRO A 178 20.65 21.88 -32.14
CA PRO A 178 20.71 22.11 -33.58
C PRO A 178 20.65 23.60 -33.92
#